data_AF-A0A7V3X053-F1
#
_entry.id   AF-A0A7V3X053-F1
#
_cell.length_a   1.000
_cell.length_b   1.000
_cell.length_c   1.000
_cell.angle_alpha   90.00
_cell.angle_beta   90.00
_cell.angle_gamma   90.00
#
_symmetry.space_group_name_H-M   'P 1'
#
loop_
_entity.id
_entity.type
_entity.pdbx_description
1 polymer ?
#
loop_
_entity_poly.entity_id
_entity_poly.type
_entity_poly.pdbx_seq_one_letter_code
_entity_poly.pdbx_strand_id
1 'polypeptide(L)'
;MMGKIRTIPILFLLGRRRRSFTLAELVVTIVIITILMGITWGAILRVRQQGRVAKTKATIAKINQIIMERYDSYRTRRVPVDTRGLPPLVAARFRLWAIRCIMAWEMPDRLSDVTWPANDSNNLTPADENLPISLTLTLPNGQPVTRSMTRTALARRYFRRFLQKMPSGQHSPAELLYLIVTEGSPGSRELFADNEIADTDGDGYFEFVDGWGHPIYFIRCPVAFPDSDIQLPATATAEEKAADHDPFDPLRVDPGAWRVVPLIYSPGPDGFYGLDLQGQLGYFANWDKWYTFPVGASADDPNNPDDYLGCHQDNIHNHRAETMP
;
A
#
# COMPACT_ATOMS: atom_id res chain seq x y z
N MET A 1 95.11 -26.03 -30.86
CA MET A 1 93.76 -26.34 -31.38
C MET A 1 92.76 -25.42 -30.67
N MET A 2 92.60 -24.14 -31.03
CA MET A 2 91.94 -23.59 -32.22
C MET A 2 90.49 -24.07 -32.37
N GLY A 3 89.59 -23.52 -31.55
CA GLY A 3 88.15 -23.77 -31.56
C GLY A 3 87.38 -22.47 -31.81
N LYS A 4 86.71 -22.42 -32.97
CA LYS A 4 86.02 -21.27 -33.60
C LYS A 4 84.97 -20.60 -32.69
N ILE A 5 85.03 -19.27 -32.63
CA ILE A 5 83.94 -18.40 -32.20
C ILE A 5 82.84 -18.48 -33.28
N ARG A 6 81.66 -19.00 -32.92
CA ARG A 6 80.47 -18.99 -33.77
C ARG A 6 79.75 -17.65 -33.59
N THR A 7 79.83 -16.81 -34.61
CA THR A 7 78.96 -15.64 -34.80
C THR A 7 77.52 -16.12 -35.01
N ILE A 8 76.62 -15.71 -34.12
CA ILE A 8 75.17 -15.92 -34.23
C ILE A 8 74.64 -14.90 -35.26
N PRO A 9 73.86 -15.30 -36.28
CA PRO A 9 73.26 -14.34 -37.18
C PRO A 9 72.13 -13.61 -36.46
N ILE A 10 72.21 -12.28 -36.46
CA ILE A 10 71.14 -11.38 -36.03
C ILE A 10 69.92 -11.69 -36.88
N LEU A 11 68.96 -12.38 -36.28
CA LEU A 11 67.66 -12.68 -36.86
C LEU A 11 66.99 -11.34 -37.17
N PHE A 12 66.74 -11.11 -38.46
CA PHE A 12 65.93 -10.02 -38.99
C PHE A 12 64.61 -9.92 -38.19
N LEU A 13 64.56 -9.02 -37.22
CA LEU A 13 63.32 -8.43 -36.74
C LEU A 13 62.79 -7.61 -37.92
N LEU A 14 62.07 -8.28 -38.83
CA LEU A 14 61.12 -7.63 -39.71
C LEU A 14 60.19 -6.83 -38.78
N GLY A 15 60.51 -5.55 -38.63
CA GLY A 15 59.65 -4.58 -37.99
C GLY A 15 58.34 -4.62 -38.74
N ARG A 16 57.38 -5.38 -38.20
CA ARG A 16 56.00 -5.35 -38.63
C ARG A 16 55.57 -3.90 -38.43
N ARG A 17 55.60 -3.11 -39.52
CA ARG A 17 55.11 -1.73 -39.54
C ARG A 17 53.71 -1.79 -38.93
N ARG A 18 53.58 -1.39 -37.67
CA ARG A 18 52.27 -1.12 -37.09
C ARG A 18 51.72 0.00 -37.96
N ARG A 19 50.69 -0.31 -38.75
CA ARG A 19 49.97 0.72 -39.50
C ARG A 19 49.46 1.70 -38.47
N SER A 20 50.01 2.91 -38.48
CA SER A 20 49.53 4.01 -37.66
C SER A 20 48.15 4.41 -38.18
N PHE A 21 47.18 4.52 -37.27
CA PHE A 21 45.82 4.95 -37.63
C PHE A 21 45.84 6.35 -38.22
N THR A 22 45.03 6.57 -39.26
CA THR A 22 44.86 7.90 -39.83
C THR A 22 43.95 8.74 -38.94
N LEU A 23 44.15 10.06 -38.91
CA LEU A 23 43.29 10.97 -38.15
C LEU A 23 41.81 10.84 -38.58
N ALA A 24 41.56 10.58 -39.86
CA ALA A 24 40.23 10.32 -40.41
C ALA A 24 39.59 9.04 -39.83
N GLU A 25 40.32 7.92 -39.74
CA GLU A 25 39.84 6.69 -39.10
C GLU A 25 39.43 6.92 -37.64
N LEU A 26 40.25 7.68 -36.91
CA LEU A 26 40.00 7.97 -35.50
C LEU A 26 38.76 8.86 -35.32
N VAL A 27 38.59 9.87 -36.18
CA VAL A 27 37.39 10.73 -36.18
C VAL A 27 36.13 9.94 -36.55
N VAL A 28 36.17 9.12 -37.60
CA VAL A 28 35.03 8.27 -38.00
C VAL A 28 34.63 7.32 -36.88
N THR A 29 35.61 6.70 -36.22
CA THR A 29 35.35 5.76 -35.11
C THR A 29 34.69 6.47 -33.94
N ILE A 30 35.18 7.66 -33.55
CA ILE A 30 34.57 8.45 -32.47
C ILE A 30 33.14 8.85 -32.83
N VAL A 31 32.88 9.27 -34.08
CA VAL A 31 31.53 9.63 -34.55
C VAL A 31 30.58 8.42 -34.50
N ILE A 32 31.04 7.23 -34.90
CA ILE A 32 30.21 6.02 -34.83
C ILE A 32 29.92 5.66 -33.36
N ILE A 33 30.93 5.73 -32.48
CA ILE A 33 30.76 5.42 -31.06
C ILE A 33 29.80 6.42 -30.39
N THR A 34 29.89 7.72 -30.69
CA THR A 34 28.99 8.71 -30.09
C THR A 34 27.54 8.53 -30.56
N ILE A 35 27.32 8.21 -31.83
CA ILE A 35 25.98 7.89 -32.34
C ILE A 35 25.42 6.65 -31.64
N LEU A 36 26.21 5.57 -31.54
CA LEU A 36 25.79 4.33 -30.88
C LEU A 36 25.53 4.55 -29.37
N MET A 37 26.36 5.33 -28.69
CA MET A 37 26.18 5.69 -27.29
C MET A 37 24.89 6.50 -27.07
N GLY A 38 24.61 7.48 -27.92
CA GLY A 38 23.38 8.28 -27.84
C GLY A 38 22.11 7.42 -27.93
N ILE A 39 22.08 6.49 -28.90
CA ILE A 39 20.92 5.61 -29.11
C ILE A 39 20.77 4.59 -27.96
N THR A 40 21.87 3.96 -27.55
CA THR A 40 21.85 2.93 -26.49
C THR A 40 21.47 3.50 -25.13
N TRP A 41 21.91 4.72 -24.80
CA TRP A 41 21.59 5.34 -23.51
C TRP A 41 20.08 5.57 -23.34
N GLY A 42 19.42 6.16 -24.36
CA GLY A 42 17.98 6.39 -24.33
C GLY A 42 17.16 5.10 -24.20
N ALA A 43 17.58 4.02 -24.87
CA ALA A 43 16.94 2.72 -24.77
C ALA A 43 17.08 2.11 -23.35
N ILE A 44 18.27 2.18 -22.75
CA ILE A 44 18.53 1.65 -21.40
C ILE A 44 17.66 2.33 -20.34
N LEU A 45 17.48 3.66 -20.43
CA LEU A 45 16.65 4.40 -19.47
C LEU A 45 15.19 3.94 -19.51
N ARG A 46 14.61 3.74 -20.70
CA ARG A 46 13.25 3.23 -20.85
C ARG A 46 13.10 1.80 -20.32
N VAL A 47 14.06 0.93 -20.62
CA VAL A 47 14.06 -0.46 -20.12
C VAL A 47 14.14 -0.51 -18.59
N ARG A 48 14.97 0.34 -17.97
CA ARG A 48 15.02 0.44 -16.51
C ARG A 48 13.70 0.92 -15.92
N GLN A 49 13.08 1.93 -16.52
CA GLN A 49 11.79 2.45 -16.06
C GLN A 49 10.69 1.39 -16.17
N GLN A 50 10.61 0.67 -17.30
CA GLN A 50 9.67 -0.44 -17.48
C GLN A 50 9.94 -1.57 -16.48
N GLY A 51 11.20 -1.89 -16.20
CA GLY A 51 11.58 -2.88 -15.19
C GLY A 51 11.13 -2.49 -13.78
N ARG A 52 11.22 -1.21 -13.42
CA ARG A 52 10.71 -0.69 -12.14
C ARG A 52 9.19 -0.78 -12.06
N VAL A 53 8.47 -0.34 -13.10
CA VAL A 53 7.00 -0.46 -13.19
C VAL A 53 6.58 -1.92 -13.05
N ALA A 54 7.22 -2.85 -13.78
CA ALA A 54 6.90 -4.27 -13.73
C ALA A 54 7.17 -4.88 -12.36
N LYS A 55 8.29 -4.50 -11.71
CA LYS A 55 8.59 -4.90 -10.33
C LYS A 55 7.49 -4.41 -9.39
N THR A 56 7.14 -3.12 -9.44
CA THR A 56 6.08 -2.53 -8.60
C THR A 56 4.75 -3.25 -8.78
N LYS A 57 4.32 -3.50 -10.02
CA LYS A 57 3.09 -4.25 -10.32
C LYS A 57 3.12 -5.65 -9.71
N ALA A 58 4.25 -6.37 -9.82
CA ALA A 58 4.40 -7.69 -9.23
C ALA A 58 4.35 -7.65 -7.69
N THR A 59 5.00 -6.68 -7.05
CA THR A 59 4.93 -6.48 -5.59
C THR A 59 3.50 -6.20 -5.15
N ILE A 60 2.80 -5.27 -5.80
CA ILE A 60 1.40 -4.94 -5.51
C ILE A 60 0.48 -6.15 -5.71
N ALA A 61 0.67 -6.94 -6.77
CA ALA A 61 -0.12 -8.14 -7.00
C ALA A 61 0.02 -9.17 -5.85
N LYS A 62 1.24 -9.38 -5.35
CA LYS A 62 1.49 -10.26 -4.19
C LYS A 62 0.79 -9.74 -2.93
N ILE A 63 0.94 -8.45 -2.64
CA ILE A 63 0.28 -7.81 -1.49
C ILE A 63 -1.24 -7.93 -1.63
N ASN A 64 -1.78 -7.63 -2.81
CA ASN A 64 -3.21 -7.69 -3.10
C ASN A 64 -3.78 -9.09 -2.86
N GLN A 65 -3.09 -10.15 -3.26
CA GLN A 65 -3.55 -11.52 -3.01
C GLN A 65 -3.73 -11.79 -1.50
N ILE A 66 -2.75 -11.39 -0.67
CA ILE A 66 -2.78 -11.59 0.78
C ILE A 66 -3.88 -10.73 1.43
N ILE A 67 -3.99 -9.47 1.00
CA ILE A 67 -4.98 -8.53 1.53
C ILE A 67 -6.39 -8.94 1.15
N MET A 68 -6.62 -9.36 -0.09
CA MET A 68 -7.94 -9.78 -0.56
C MET A 68 -8.40 -11.09 0.10
N GLU A 69 -7.50 -12.06 0.28
CA GLU A 69 -7.83 -13.28 1.05
C GLU A 69 -8.32 -12.93 2.46
N ARG A 70 -7.61 -12.00 3.12
CA ARG A 70 -8.00 -11.51 4.44
C ARG A 70 -9.30 -10.72 4.41
N TYR A 71 -9.48 -9.81 3.45
CA TYR A 71 -10.69 -9.01 3.27
C TYR A 71 -11.94 -9.89 3.08
N ASP A 72 -11.84 -10.91 2.22
CA ASP A 72 -12.97 -11.82 1.96
C ASP A 72 -13.29 -12.71 3.17
N SER A 73 -12.30 -13.01 4.02
CA SER A 73 -12.52 -13.77 5.26
C SER A 73 -13.53 -13.12 6.20
N TYR A 74 -13.66 -11.78 6.18
CA TYR A 74 -14.60 -11.05 7.04
C TYR A 74 -16.06 -11.30 6.66
N ARG A 75 -16.37 -11.70 5.43
CA ARG A 75 -17.76 -11.93 4.98
C ARG A 75 -18.46 -13.02 5.78
N THR A 76 -17.72 -14.04 6.18
CA THR A 76 -18.25 -15.20 6.92
C THR A 76 -17.87 -15.19 8.40
N ARG A 77 -17.14 -14.17 8.85
CA ARG A 77 -16.58 -14.11 10.18
C ARG A 77 -17.65 -13.99 11.26
N ARG A 78 -17.40 -14.65 12.40
CA ARG A 78 -18.22 -14.50 13.61
C ARG A 78 -17.85 -13.23 14.35
N VAL A 79 -18.88 -12.54 14.82
CA VAL A 79 -18.77 -11.24 15.48
C VAL A 79 -19.00 -11.42 16.99
N PRO A 80 -18.14 -10.88 17.88
CA PRO A 80 -18.23 -11.06 19.33
C PRO A 80 -19.19 -10.03 19.95
N VAL A 81 -20.43 -9.93 19.44
CA VAL A 81 -21.47 -9.07 20.00
C VAL A 81 -22.71 -9.88 20.31
N ASP A 82 -23.21 -9.75 21.54
CA ASP A 82 -24.46 -10.38 21.94
C ASP A 82 -25.66 -9.62 21.38
N THR A 83 -26.37 -10.23 20.44
CA THR A 83 -27.55 -9.66 19.78
C THR A 83 -28.86 -10.29 20.25
N ARG A 84 -28.82 -11.18 21.25
CA ARG A 84 -30.01 -11.87 21.75
C ARG A 84 -31.02 -10.88 22.32
N GLY A 85 -32.30 -11.09 22.00
CA GLY A 85 -33.41 -10.27 22.46
C GLY A 85 -33.55 -8.90 21.77
N LEU A 86 -32.68 -8.57 20.80
CA LEU A 86 -32.80 -7.33 20.03
C LEU A 86 -33.71 -7.51 18.81
N PRO A 87 -34.44 -6.45 18.38
CA PRO A 87 -35.13 -6.45 17.10
C PRO A 87 -34.16 -6.77 15.94
N PRO A 88 -34.58 -7.51 14.89
CA PRO A 88 -33.69 -7.96 13.82
C PRO A 88 -32.86 -6.84 13.18
N LEU A 89 -33.46 -5.68 12.90
CA LEU A 89 -32.78 -4.54 12.29
C LEU A 89 -31.69 -3.96 13.20
N VAL A 90 -31.95 -3.88 14.51
CA VAL A 90 -30.98 -3.36 15.50
C VAL A 90 -29.83 -4.36 15.69
N ALA A 91 -30.15 -5.66 15.74
CA ALA A 91 -29.16 -6.72 15.78
C ALA A 91 -28.23 -6.68 14.56
N ALA A 92 -28.80 -6.47 13.37
CA ALA A 92 -28.05 -6.33 12.12
C ALA A 92 -27.11 -5.11 12.12
N ARG A 93 -27.56 -3.96 12.63
CA ARG A 93 -26.71 -2.76 12.79
C ARG A 93 -25.55 -2.99 13.74
N PHE A 94 -25.78 -3.63 14.89
CA PHE A 94 -24.70 -3.98 15.81
C PHE A 94 -23.69 -4.96 15.18
N ARG A 95 -24.19 -5.96 14.42
CA ARG A 95 -23.32 -6.89 13.69
C ARG A 95 -22.48 -6.15 12.64
N LEU A 96 -23.09 -5.25 11.87
CA LEU A 96 -22.41 -4.46 10.83
C LEU A 96 -21.33 -3.56 11.45
N TRP A 97 -21.67 -2.79 12.48
CA TRP A 97 -20.70 -2.00 13.25
C TRP A 97 -19.52 -2.85 13.71
N ALA A 98 -19.82 -4.03 14.24
CA ALA A 98 -18.81 -4.85 14.86
C ALA A 98 -17.88 -5.54 13.86
N ILE A 99 -18.38 -5.99 12.71
CA ILE A 99 -17.49 -6.50 11.64
C ILE A 99 -16.60 -5.36 11.10
N ARG A 100 -17.17 -4.16 10.98
CA ARG A 100 -16.49 -2.92 10.60
C ARG A 100 -15.34 -2.57 11.56
N CYS A 101 -15.58 -2.63 12.86
CA CYS A 101 -14.52 -2.46 13.87
C CYS A 101 -13.44 -3.55 13.82
N ILE A 102 -13.83 -4.81 13.62
CA ILE A 102 -12.85 -5.91 13.48
C ILE A 102 -11.96 -5.68 12.25
N MET A 103 -12.53 -5.26 11.12
CA MET A 103 -11.76 -4.93 9.92
C MET A 103 -10.77 -3.80 10.19
N ALA A 104 -11.19 -2.75 10.92
CA ALA A 104 -10.29 -1.64 11.27
C ALA A 104 -9.13 -2.08 12.18
N TRP A 105 -9.42 -2.95 13.14
CA TRP A 105 -8.42 -3.48 14.07
C TRP A 105 -7.42 -4.46 13.46
N GLU A 106 -7.84 -5.24 12.46
CA GLU A 106 -7.01 -6.29 11.85
C GLU A 106 -6.44 -5.93 10.48
N MET A 107 -6.95 -4.88 9.86
CA MET A 107 -6.39 -4.23 8.68
C MET A 107 -6.32 -2.71 8.88
N PRO A 108 -5.58 -2.23 9.89
CA PRO A 108 -5.46 -0.80 10.15
C PRO A 108 -4.84 -0.06 8.95
N ASP A 109 -5.38 1.10 8.59
CA ASP A 109 -4.79 2.00 7.59
C ASP A 109 -4.28 3.31 8.23
N ARG A 110 -4.50 3.48 9.54
CA ARG A 110 -4.09 4.65 10.33
C ARG A 110 -3.58 4.23 11.71
N LEU A 111 -2.69 5.04 12.29
CA LEU A 111 -2.20 4.80 13.66
C LEU A 111 -3.33 4.80 14.70
N SER A 112 -4.34 5.66 14.50
CA SER A 112 -5.51 5.74 15.36
C SER A 112 -6.32 4.44 15.40
N ASP A 113 -6.29 3.61 14.35
CA ASP A 113 -6.99 2.33 14.37
C ASP A 113 -6.38 1.34 15.36
N VAL A 114 -5.07 1.46 15.61
CA VAL A 114 -4.34 0.65 16.59
C VAL A 114 -4.50 1.25 17.99
N THR A 115 -4.31 2.56 18.12
CA THR A 115 -4.22 3.25 19.43
C THR A 115 -5.59 3.52 20.06
N TRP A 116 -6.64 3.76 19.28
CA TRP A 116 -8.00 4.02 19.81
C TRP A 116 -8.59 2.78 20.52
N PRO A 117 -9.26 2.91 21.68
CA PRO A 117 -9.76 4.14 22.32
C PRO A 117 -8.85 4.71 23.42
N ALA A 118 -7.53 4.57 23.32
CA ALA A 118 -6.62 5.20 24.28
C ALA A 118 -6.85 6.71 24.32
N ASN A 119 -6.82 7.29 25.52
CA ASN A 119 -7.09 8.72 25.74
C ASN A 119 -5.96 9.63 25.22
N ASP A 120 -4.74 9.10 25.10
CA ASP A 120 -3.57 9.79 24.57
C ASP A 120 -2.75 8.81 23.71
N SER A 121 -2.73 9.04 22.39
CA SER A 121 -1.95 8.22 21.45
C SER A 121 -0.45 8.35 21.65
N ASN A 122 0.04 9.41 22.30
CA ASN A 122 1.47 9.66 22.54
C ASN A 122 1.96 9.01 23.83
N ASN A 123 1.07 8.50 24.68
CA ASN A 123 1.40 7.89 25.96
C ASN A 123 0.56 6.64 26.23
N LEU A 124 0.69 5.65 25.34
CA LEU A 124 0.02 4.37 25.46
C LEU A 124 0.46 3.65 26.72
N THR A 125 -0.49 3.11 27.47
CA THR A 125 -0.22 2.28 28.64
C THR A 125 -0.71 0.84 28.43
N PRO A 126 -0.18 -0.16 29.17
CA PRO A 126 -0.71 -1.53 29.12
C PRO A 126 -2.20 -1.63 29.50
N ALA A 127 -2.73 -0.67 30.27
CA ALA A 127 -4.15 -0.63 30.61
C ALA A 127 -5.04 -0.34 29.39
N ASP A 128 -4.51 0.41 28.42
CA ASP A 128 -5.25 0.82 27.22
C ASP A 128 -5.50 -0.35 26.26
N GLU A 129 -4.71 -1.43 26.32
CA GLU A 129 -4.81 -2.60 25.43
C GLU A 129 -6.22 -3.20 25.42
N ASN A 130 -6.87 -3.23 26.59
CA ASN A 130 -8.15 -3.90 26.80
C ASN A 130 -9.34 -2.93 26.92
N LEU A 131 -9.15 -1.63 26.63
CA LEU A 131 -10.25 -0.68 26.68
C LEU A 131 -11.35 -1.08 25.67
N PRO A 132 -12.61 -1.23 26.12
CA PRO A 132 -13.69 -1.61 25.25
C PRO A 132 -14.15 -0.42 24.40
N ILE A 133 -14.53 -0.70 23.17
CA ILE A 133 -15.28 0.25 22.33
C ILE A 133 -16.75 -0.10 22.46
N SER A 134 -17.59 0.92 22.63
CA SER A 134 -19.03 0.75 22.82
C SER A 134 -19.82 1.49 21.77
N LEU A 135 -20.91 0.87 21.31
CA LEU A 135 -21.93 1.49 20.47
C LEU A 135 -23.25 1.51 21.24
N THR A 136 -23.92 2.67 21.23
CA THR A 136 -25.28 2.83 21.75
C THR A 136 -26.24 3.10 20.60
N LEU A 137 -27.30 2.30 20.49
CA LEU A 137 -28.39 2.48 19.52
C LEU A 137 -29.73 2.63 20.26
N THR A 138 -30.61 3.48 19.75
CA THR A 138 -31.96 3.64 20.29
C THR A 138 -32.91 2.65 19.64
N LEU A 139 -33.62 1.87 20.45
CA LEU A 139 -34.67 0.96 20.01
C LEU A 139 -35.91 1.73 19.51
N PRO A 140 -36.81 1.10 18.73
CA PRO A 140 -38.06 1.74 18.29
C PRO A 140 -38.96 2.25 19.44
N ASN A 141 -38.84 1.67 20.64
CA ASN A 141 -39.55 2.10 21.84
C ASN A 141 -38.84 3.25 22.60
N GLY A 142 -37.81 3.86 22.01
CA GLY A 142 -37.05 4.96 22.59
C GLY A 142 -35.98 4.55 23.62
N GLN A 143 -35.87 3.26 23.97
CA GLN A 143 -34.88 2.80 24.95
C GLN A 143 -33.49 2.68 24.32
N PRO A 144 -32.42 3.22 24.95
CA PRO A 144 -31.06 3.02 24.48
C PRO A 144 -30.56 1.62 24.82
N VAL A 145 -29.84 0.99 23.89
CA VAL A 145 -29.13 -0.27 24.09
C VAL A 145 -27.68 -0.05 23.74
N THR A 146 -26.79 -0.46 24.65
CA THR A 146 -25.33 -0.40 24.44
C THR A 146 -24.75 -1.80 24.28
N ARG A 147 -23.81 -1.93 23.34
CA ARG A 147 -22.97 -3.11 23.15
C ARG A 147 -21.52 -2.70 23.09
N SER A 148 -20.66 -3.55 23.63
CA SER A 148 -19.23 -3.29 23.69
C SER A 148 -18.43 -4.46 23.14
N MET A 149 -17.22 -4.14 22.68
CA MET A 149 -16.25 -5.10 22.18
C MET A 149 -14.85 -4.72 22.64
N THR A 150 -13.97 -5.71 22.71
CA THR A 150 -12.56 -5.52 22.99
C THR A 150 -11.74 -5.88 21.77
N ARG A 151 -10.51 -5.33 21.68
CA ARG A 151 -9.57 -5.62 20.60
C ARG A 151 -9.39 -7.12 20.38
N THR A 152 -9.27 -7.52 19.12
CA THR A 152 -8.94 -8.90 18.75
C THR A 152 -7.51 -9.23 19.16
N ALA A 153 -7.16 -10.52 19.21
CA ALA A 153 -5.81 -10.95 19.58
C ALA A 153 -4.73 -10.35 18.67
N LEU A 154 -5.03 -10.22 17.37
CA LEU A 154 -4.12 -9.61 16.41
C LEU A 154 -3.95 -8.11 16.65
N ALA A 155 -5.05 -7.37 16.86
CA ALA A 155 -4.98 -5.94 17.14
C ALA A 155 -4.22 -5.63 18.45
N ARG A 156 -4.31 -6.51 19.45
CA ARG A 156 -3.49 -6.41 20.67
C ARG A 156 -2.00 -6.60 20.38
N ARG A 157 -1.64 -7.42 19.40
CA ARG A 157 -0.25 -7.60 18.99
C ARG A 157 0.31 -6.32 18.37
N TYR A 158 -0.45 -5.68 17.47
CA TYR A 158 -0.10 -4.35 16.94
C TYR A 158 0.05 -3.31 18.06
N PHE A 159 -0.92 -3.27 18.97
CA PHE A 159 -0.90 -2.35 20.11
C PHE A 159 0.35 -2.53 20.99
N ARG A 160 0.73 -3.78 21.29
CA ARG A 160 1.94 -4.07 22.08
C ARG A 160 3.24 -3.68 21.38
N ARG A 161 3.26 -3.70 20.05
CA ARG A 161 4.40 -3.19 19.28
C ARG A 161 4.52 -1.67 19.44
N PHE A 162 3.39 -0.97 19.34
CA PHE A 162 3.31 0.49 19.51
C PHE A 162 3.65 0.92 20.95
N LEU A 163 3.30 0.12 21.96
CA LEU A 163 3.73 0.31 23.35
C LEU A 163 5.26 0.29 23.52
N GLN A 164 5.98 -0.50 22.72
CA GLN A 164 7.44 -0.60 22.81
C GLN A 164 8.13 0.56 22.10
N LYS A 165 7.63 0.91 20.91
CA LYS A 165 8.13 2.03 20.11
C LYS A 165 6.99 2.55 19.25
N MET A 166 6.60 3.80 19.42
CA MET A 166 5.61 4.43 18.54
C MET A 166 6.25 4.73 17.18
N PRO A 167 5.54 4.47 16.06
CA PRO A 167 5.99 4.91 14.75
C PRO A 167 6.00 6.45 14.66
N SER A 168 6.82 6.98 13.76
CA SER A 168 7.04 8.42 13.59
C SER A 168 5.79 9.16 13.12
N GLY A 169 4.89 8.44 12.43
CA GLY A 169 3.74 9.00 11.74
C GLY A 169 3.99 9.21 10.24
N GLN A 170 5.25 9.40 9.84
CA GLN A 170 5.64 9.44 8.43
C GLN A 170 5.41 8.05 7.82
N HIS A 171 4.83 7.98 6.62
CA HIS A 171 4.53 6.71 5.94
C HIS A 171 3.65 5.70 6.72
N SER A 172 2.92 6.13 7.76
CA SER A 172 2.05 5.25 8.58
C SER A 172 1.18 4.25 7.77
N PRO A 173 0.52 4.63 6.66
CA PRO A 173 -0.27 3.68 5.89
C PRO A 173 0.55 2.51 5.31
N ALA A 174 1.81 2.75 4.96
CA ALA A 174 2.72 1.75 4.43
C ALA A 174 3.30 0.82 5.50
N GLU A 175 3.65 1.37 6.67
CA GLU A 175 4.08 0.59 7.84
C GLU A 175 2.98 -0.35 8.31
N LEU A 176 1.74 0.15 8.37
CA LEU A 176 0.58 -0.64 8.75
C LEU A 176 0.30 -1.74 7.74
N LEU A 177 0.46 -1.47 6.44
CA LEU A 177 0.38 -2.51 5.40
C LEU A 177 1.40 -3.63 5.66
N TYR A 178 2.64 -3.27 5.99
CA TYR A 178 3.67 -4.25 6.36
C TYR A 178 3.27 -5.08 7.58
N LEU A 179 2.72 -4.45 8.62
CA LEU A 179 2.21 -5.16 9.81
C LEU A 179 1.05 -6.10 9.49
N ILE A 180 0.13 -5.69 8.61
CA ILE A 180 -0.99 -6.53 8.17
C ILE A 180 -0.46 -7.80 7.48
N VAL A 181 0.45 -7.63 6.54
CA VAL A 181 0.99 -8.76 5.75
C VAL A 181 1.85 -9.68 6.63
N THR A 182 2.75 -9.13 7.44
CA THR A 182 3.75 -9.93 8.15
C THR A 182 3.24 -10.53 9.47
N GLU A 183 2.39 -9.81 10.19
CA GLU A 183 1.84 -10.30 11.47
C GLU A 183 0.47 -10.93 11.32
N GLY A 184 -0.33 -10.46 10.35
CA GLY A 184 -1.65 -11.00 10.08
C GLY A 184 -1.58 -12.39 9.44
N SER A 185 -0.67 -12.60 8.50
CA SER A 185 -0.47 -13.88 7.82
C SER A 185 0.96 -14.37 8.06
N PRO A 186 1.22 -15.11 9.15
CA PRO A 186 2.56 -15.64 9.45
C PRO A 186 3.12 -16.43 8.26
N GLY A 187 4.35 -16.14 7.86
CA GLY A 187 5.01 -16.75 6.70
C GLY A 187 4.92 -15.92 5.41
N SER A 188 3.97 -14.98 5.30
CA SER A 188 3.85 -14.13 4.10
C SER A 188 5.06 -13.24 3.83
N ARG A 189 5.88 -12.93 4.86
CA ARG A 189 7.13 -12.20 4.70
C ARG A 189 8.11 -12.88 3.73
N GLU A 190 8.10 -14.20 3.65
CA GLU A 190 9.00 -14.99 2.80
C GLU A 190 8.68 -14.85 1.30
N LEU A 191 7.48 -14.35 0.97
CA LEU A 191 7.05 -14.10 -0.42
C LEU A 191 7.70 -12.83 -1.02
N PHE A 192 8.41 -12.06 -0.20
CA PHE A 192 9.00 -10.78 -0.58
C PHE A 192 10.51 -10.85 -0.48
N ALA A 193 11.17 -10.37 -1.54
CA ALA A 193 12.62 -10.20 -1.56
C ALA A 193 13.02 -9.01 -0.69
N ASP A 194 14.26 -9.01 -0.22
CA ASP A 194 14.76 -7.93 0.67
C ASP A 194 14.82 -6.57 -0.01
N ASN A 195 14.84 -6.52 -1.34
CA ASN A 195 14.78 -5.26 -2.10
C ASN A 195 13.36 -4.73 -2.33
N GLU A 196 12.33 -5.41 -1.82
CA GLU A 196 10.93 -4.95 -1.81
C GLU A 196 10.54 -4.39 -0.45
N ILE A 197 11.48 -4.34 0.51
CA ILE A 197 11.23 -3.94 1.89
C ILE A 197 12.35 -2.99 2.33
N ALA A 198 11.97 -1.87 2.91
CA ALA A 198 12.90 -0.91 3.49
C ALA A 198 12.31 -0.33 4.78
N ASP A 199 13.14 0.38 5.55
CA ASP A 199 12.71 1.28 6.62
C ASP A 199 13.07 2.67 6.09
N THR A 200 12.08 3.34 5.49
CA THR A 200 12.33 4.54 4.66
C THR A 200 12.53 5.81 5.48
N ASP A 201 11.99 5.86 6.69
CA ASP A 201 12.10 7.01 7.60
C ASP A 201 13.03 6.75 8.81
N GLY A 202 13.53 5.52 8.98
CA GLY A 202 14.50 5.13 10.00
C GLY A 202 13.89 4.93 11.38
N ASP A 203 12.58 4.77 11.48
CA ASP A 203 11.85 4.64 12.73
C ASP A 203 11.74 3.19 13.23
N GLY A 204 12.31 2.22 12.50
CA GLY A 204 12.30 0.80 12.84
C GLY A 204 10.99 0.07 12.49
N TYR A 205 10.06 0.74 11.81
CA TYR A 205 8.97 0.12 11.08
C TYR A 205 9.38 -0.03 9.62
N PHE A 206 9.13 -1.22 9.08
CA PHE A 206 9.45 -1.50 7.69
C PHE A 206 8.22 -1.23 6.83
N GLU A 207 8.44 -0.79 5.60
CA GLU A 207 7.43 -0.64 4.56
C GLU A 207 7.75 -1.55 3.37
N PHE A 208 6.71 -1.91 2.61
CA PHE A 208 6.95 -2.41 1.27
C PHE A 208 7.31 -1.23 0.37
N VAL A 209 8.34 -1.39 -0.45
CA VAL A 209 8.82 -0.35 -1.37
C VAL A 209 8.72 -0.79 -2.83
N ASP A 210 8.49 0.20 -3.69
CA ASP A 210 8.32 0.01 -5.11
C ASP A 210 9.66 -0.15 -5.88
N GLY A 211 9.61 -0.03 -7.22
CA GLY A 211 10.79 -0.08 -8.08
C GLY A 211 11.75 1.11 -7.95
N TRP A 212 11.31 2.23 -7.39
CA TRP A 212 12.10 3.44 -7.14
C TRP A 212 12.54 3.56 -5.68
N GLY A 213 11.95 2.78 -4.78
CA GLY A 213 12.22 2.79 -3.35
C GLY A 213 11.21 3.61 -2.55
N HIS A 214 10.11 4.06 -3.18
CA HIS A 214 9.04 4.74 -2.46
C HIS A 214 8.16 3.73 -1.74
N PRO A 215 7.65 4.06 -0.54
CA PRO A 215 6.69 3.22 0.17
C PRO A 215 5.40 2.94 -0.64
N ILE A 216 4.82 1.77 -0.45
CA ILE A 216 3.54 1.38 -1.02
C ILE A 216 2.46 1.62 0.04
N TYR A 217 1.48 2.46 -0.29
CA TYR A 217 0.43 2.88 0.63
C TYR A 217 -0.79 1.97 0.55
N PHE A 218 -1.55 1.97 1.65
CA PHE A 218 -2.76 1.19 1.82
C PHE A 218 -3.90 2.06 2.31
N ILE A 219 -5.05 1.95 1.65
CA ILE A 219 -6.31 2.52 2.12
C ILE A 219 -7.31 1.38 2.24
N ARG A 220 -7.80 1.12 3.46
CA ARG A 220 -8.74 0.02 3.69
C ARG A 220 -10.06 0.26 2.97
N CYS A 221 -10.52 1.50 2.95
CA CYS A 221 -11.80 1.90 2.35
C CYS A 221 -11.66 3.19 1.52
N PRO A 222 -11.29 3.07 0.24
CA PRO A 222 -11.07 4.20 -0.67
C PRO A 222 -12.40 4.66 -1.30
N VAL A 223 -13.31 5.19 -0.47
CA VAL A 223 -14.69 5.55 -0.84
C VAL A 223 -14.76 6.50 -2.04
N ALA A 224 -13.84 7.46 -2.13
CA ALA A 224 -13.84 8.50 -3.16
C ALA A 224 -12.75 8.31 -4.22
N PHE A 225 -12.17 7.11 -4.33
CA PHE A 225 -11.13 6.85 -5.31
C PHE A 225 -11.68 6.91 -6.75
N PRO A 226 -11.16 7.81 -7.59
CA PRO A 226 -11.76 8.11 -8.88
C PRO A 226 -11.36 7.16 -10.01
N ASP A 227 -10.23 6.46 -9.88
CA ASP A 227 -9.61 5.70 -10.97
C ASP A 227 -9.69 4.19 -10.73
N SER A 228 -10.86 3.58 -10.95
CA SER A 228 -11.07 2.18 -10.60
C SER A 228 -11.99 1.44 -11.57
N ASP A 229 -11.51 0.28 -12.07
CA ASP A 229 -12.28 -0.63 -12.94
C ASP A 229 -13.21 -1.55 -12.12
N ILE A 230 -12.94 -1.72 -10.82
CA ILE A 230 -13.55 -2.75 -9.97
C ILE A 230 -14.44 -2.20 -8.86
N GLN A 231 -14.61 -0.89 -8.77
CA GLN A 231 -15.35 -0.20 -7.71
C GLN A 231 -16.12 0.95 -8.35
N LEU A 232 -17.37 1.16 -7.94
CA LEU A 232 -18.13 2.33 -8.36
C LEU A 232 -17.49 3.63 -7.85
N PRO A 233 -17.49 4.71 -8.66
CA PRO A 233 -17.02 6.02 -8.20
C PRO A 233 -17.98 6.59 -7.15
N ALA A 234 -17.48 7.50 -6.30
CA ALA A 234 -18.33 8.18 -5.30
C ALA A 234 -19.49 8.96 -5.92
N THR A 235 -19.37 9.37 -7.18
CA THR A 235 -20.40 10.08 -7.97
C THR A 235 -21.50 9.18 -8.53
N ALA A 236 -21.39 7.85 -8.40
CA ALA A 236 -22.41 6.91 -8.84
C ALA A 236 -23.76 7.20 -8.16
N THR A 237 -24.84 6.92 -8.90
CA THR A 237 -26.22 7.13 -8.45
C THR A 237 -26.58 6.23 -7.26
N ALA A 238 -27.63 6.58 -6.55
CA ALA A 238 -28.11 5.77 -5.41
C ALA A 238 -28.57 4.38 -5.88
N GLU A 239 -29.15 4.29 -7.08
CA GLU A 239 -29.61 3.05 -7.69
C GLU A 239 -28.43 2.12 -8.03
N GLU A 240 -27.35 2.66 -8.62
CA GLU A 240 -26.13 1.88 -8.90
C GLU A 240 -25.48 1.38 -7.62
N LYS A 241 -25.34 2.24 -6.61
CA LYS A 241 -24.80 1.87 -5.29
C LYS A 241 -25.66 0.81 -4.59
N ALA A 242 -26.99 0.91 -4.70
CA ALA A 242 -27.90 -0.10 -4.17
C ALA A 242 -27.87 -1.42 -4.94
N ALA A 243 -27.44 -1.41 -6.22
CA ALA A 243 -27.23 -2.62 -7.01
C ALA A 243 -25.91 -3.32 -6.61
N ASP A 244 -24.83 -2.56 -6.43
CA ASP A 244 -23.51 -3.03 -5.94
C ASP A 244 -23.34 -2.76 -4.44
N HIS A 245 -24.27 -3.25 -3.62
CA HIS A 245 -24.33 -2.99 -2.17
C HIS A 245 -23.11 -3.55 -1.42
N ASP A 246 -22.79 -2.97 -0.25
CA ASP A 246 -21.73 -3.46 0.64
C ASP A 246 -21.92 -4.97 0.97
N PRO A 247 -20.96 -5.85 0.63
CA PRO A 247 -21.07 -7.28 0.88
C PRO A 247 -21.09 -7.64 2.38
N PHE A 248 -20.67 -6.73 3.26
CA PHE A 248 -20.74 -6.92 4.71
C PHE A 248 -22.08 -6.50 5.33
N ASP A 249 -22.97 -5.88 4.55
CA ASP A 249 -24.32 -5.49 4.94
C ASP A 249 -25.41 -6.21 4.11
N PRO A 250 -25.56 -7.54 4.24
CA PRO A 250 -26.54 -8.29 3.47
C PRO A 250 -28.00 -7.91 3.78
N LEU A 251 -28.24 -7.24 4.91
CA LEU A 251 -29.57 -6.79 5.34
C LEU A 251 -29.84 -5.33 4.97
N ARG A 252 -28.91 -4.66 4.29
CA ARG A 252 -29.04 -3.28 3.80
C ARG A 252 -29.45 -2.30 4.88
N VAL A 253 -28.89 -2.44 6.07
CA VAL A 253 -29.19 -1.55 7.20
C VAL A 253 -28.50 -0.18 7.07
N ASP A 254 -27.49 -0.08 6.21
CA ASP A 254 -26.82 1.14 5.82
C ASP A 254 -27.14 1.45 4.34
N PRO A 255 -28.16 2.28 4.06
CA PRO A 255 -28.63 2.51 2.69
C PRO A 255 -27.63 3.29 1.82
N GLY A 256 -26.65 3.95 2.44
CA GLY A 256 -25.60 4.67 1.74
C GLY A 256 -24.35 3.83 1.46
N ALA A 257 -24.34 2.56 1.86
CA ALA A 257 -23.19 1.67 1.68
C ALA A 257 -23.18 1.04 0.29
N TRP A 258 -21.99 0.95 -0.30
CA TRP A 258 -21.74 0.19 -1.53
C TRP A 258 -20.46 -0.63 -1.40
N ARG A 259 -20.22 -1.52 -2.35
CA ARG A 259 -19.00 -2.33 -2.39
C ARG A 259 -17.79 -1.44 -2.63
N VAL A 260 -16.86 -1.50 -1.68
CA VAL A 260 -15.58 -0.79 -1.66
C VAL A 260 -14.47 -1.80 -1.51
N VAL A 261 -13.42 -1.69 -2.31
CA VAL A 261 -12.29 -2.63 -2.35
C VAL A 261 -11.06 -1.93 -1.78
N PRO A 262 -10.24 -2.57 -0.92
CA PRO A 262 -9.04 -1.94 -0.39
C PRO A 262 -8.06 -1.55 -1.51
N LEU A 263 -7.52 -0.32 -1.43
CA LEU A 263 -6.55 0.21 -2.38
C LEU A 263 -5.14 -0.01 -1.87
N ILE A 264 -4.30 -0.61 -2.71
CA ILE A 264 -2.86 -0.74 -2.54
C ILE A 264 -2.23 -0.02 -3.71
N TYR A 265 -1.41 0.98 -3.43
CA TYR A 265 -0.89 1.85 -4.49
C TYR A 265 0.53 2.34 -4.20
N SER A 266 1.29 2.51 -5.28
CA SER A 266 2.61 3.16 -5.30
C SER A 266 2.48 4.51 -6.00
N PRO A 267 3.27 5.52 -5.58
CA PRO A 267 3.30 6.82 -6.21
C PRO A 267 4.01 6.80 -7.58
N GLY A 268 4.47 5.63 -8.03
CA GLY A 268 4.94 5.45 -9.39
C GLY A 268 6.20 6.27 -9.75
N PRO A 269 6.36 6.59 -11.04
CA PRO A 269 7.49 7.34 -11.59
C PRO A 269 7.74 8.73 -11.00
N ASP A 270 6.68 9.48 -10.70
CA ASP A 270 6.80 10.87 -10.28
C ASP A 270 7.06 11.01 -8.77
N GLY A 271 6.72 9.98 -7.98
CA GLY A 271 6.96 9.93 -6.55
C GLY A 271 5.89 10.63 -5.71
N PHE A 272 4.78 11.05 -6.31
CA PHE A 272 3.69 11.75 -5.66
C PHE A 272 2.46 10.85 -5.49
N TYR A 273 1.89 10.81 -4.28
CA TYR A 273 0.73 9.94 -4.02
C TYR A 273 -0.58 10.55 -4.52
N GLY A 274 -0.80 11.85 -4.30
CA GLY A 274 -1.93 12.58 -4.87
C GLY A 274 -3.32 12.13 -4.44
N LEU A 275 -3.43 11.40 -3.34
CA LEU A 275 -4.69 10.89 -2.81
C LEU A 275 -4.91 11.36 -1.38
N ASP A 276 -6.14 11.78 -1.08
CA ASP A 276 -6.52 12.26 0.23
C ASP A 276 -6.59 11.09 1.24
N LEU A 277 -5.63 11.08 2.16
CA LEU A 277 -5.62 10.21 3.33
C LEU A 277 -6.38 10.85 4.51
N GLN A 278 -6.62 12.15 4.46
CA GLN A 278 -7.34 12.92 5.47
C GLN A 278 -8.83 12.61 5.37
N GLY A 279 -9.47 12.42 6.53
CA GLY A 279 -10.93 12.28 6.55
C GLY A 279 -11.54 11.22 7.44
N GLN A 280 -10.80 10.31 8.11
CA GLN A 280 -11.45 9.46 9.13
C GLN A 280 -11.03 9.86 10.53
N LEU A 281 -11.76 10.84 11.06
CA LEU A 281 -12.07 10.90 12.48
C LEU A 281 -12.48 9.49 12.92
N GLY A 282 -11.64 8.86 13.75
CA GLY A 282 -11.65 7.45 14.15
C GLY A 282 -12.87 6.64 13.71
N TYR A 283 -12.66 5.63 12.87
CA TYR A 283 -13.70 4.70 12.39
C TYR A 283 -14.61 4.18 13.52
N PHE A 284 -14.07 4.08 14.73
CA PHE A 284 -14.79 3.67 15.93
C PHE A 284 -15.80 4.70 16.45
N ALA A 285 -15.53 6.00 16.29
CA ALA A 285 -16.40 7.09 16.75
C ALA A 285 -17.48 7.46 15.71
N ASN A 286 -17.23 7.24 14.41
CA ASN A 286 -18.12 7.62 13.30
C ASN A 286 -18.43 6.43 12.37
N TRP A 287 -18.69 5.26 12.95
CA TRP A 287 -18.90 4.00 12.23
C TRP A 287 -20.07 4.02 11.22
N ASP A 288 -21.04 4.89 11.44
CA ASP A 288 -22.21 5.13 10.59
C ASP A 288 -21.91 6.07 9.41
N LYS A 289 -20.72 6.69 9.41
CA LYS A 289 -20.23 7.63 8.41
C LYS A 289 -19.10 7.07 7.56
N TRP A 290 -18.93 5.75 7.55
CA TRP A 290 -17.87 5.07 6.81
C TRP A 290 -17.81 5.52 5.34
N TYR A 291 -18.97 5.76 4.71
CA TYR A 291 -19.12 6.14 3.29
C TYR A 291 -19.25 7.65 3.03
N THR A 292 -19.21 8.50 4.06
CA THR A 292 -19.45 9.94 3.87
C THR A 292 -18.18 10.76 3.71
N PHE A 293 -17.02 10.17 4.01
CA PHE A 293 -15.74 10.86 3.93
C PHE A 293 -15.06 10.60 2.58
N PRO A 294 -14.45 11.62 1.96
CA PRO A 294 -13.86 11.51 0.63
C PRO A 294 -12.47 10.84 0.64
N VAL A 295 -12.29 9.79 1.43
CA VAL A 295 -11.01 9.10 1.55
C VAL A 295 -10.65 8.45 0.20
N GLY A 296 -9.42 8.69 -0.25
CA GLY A 296 -8.93 8.26 -1.55
C GLY A 296 -9.34 9.18 -2.71
N ALA A 297 -10.03 10.30 -2.47
CA ALA A 297 -10.22 11.32 -3.51
C ALA A 297 -8.87 11.86 -4.00
N SER A 298 -8.83 12.45 -5.20
CA SER A 298 -7.66 13.24 -5.61
C SER A 298 -7.41 14.31 -4.55
N ALA A 299 -6.19 14.34 -4.01
CA ALA A 299 -5.74 15.47 -3.24
C ALA A 299 -5.52 16.66 -4.21
N ASP A 300 -5.88 17.85 -3.76
CA ASP A 300 -5.58 19.13 -4.39
C ASP A 300 -5.29 20.11 -3.27
N ASP A 301 -4.10 20.01 -2.70
CA ASP A 301 -3.63 20.97 -1.70
C ASP A 301 -2.66 21.94 -2.38
N PRO A 302 -3.09 23.18 -2.66
CA PRO A 302 -2.22 24.18 -3.28
C PRO A 302 -1.00 24.56 -2.42
N ASN A 303 -0.94 24.13 -1.16
CA ASN A 303 0.19 24.35 -0.25
C ASN A 303 1.11 23.12 -0.11
N ASN A 304 0.71 21.96 -0.63
CA ASN A 304 1.56 20.77 -0.65
C ASN A 304 2.04 20.50 -2.09
N PRO A 305 3.34 20.70 -2.40
CA PRO A 305 3.87 20.43 -3.73
C PRO A 305 3.72 18.97 -4.17
N ASP A 306 3.44 18.07 -3.23
CA ASP A 306 3.25 16.63 -3.48
C ASP A 306 1.78 16.27 -3.82
N ASP A 307 0.83 17.20 -3.66
CA ASP A 307 -0.61 16.98 -3.81
C ASP A 307 -1.25 17.98 -4.79
N TYR A 308 -0.72 18.08 -6.01
CA TYR A 308 -1.37 18.85 -7.08
C TYR A 308 -2.35 18.00 -7.89
N LEU A 309 -3.42 18.62 -8.39
CA LEU A 309 -4.47 17.95 -9.15
C LEU A 309 -3.90 17.06 -10.27
N GLY A 310 -4.15 15.76 -10.16
CA GLY A 310 -3.81 14.77 -11.18
C GLY A 310 -2.45 14.08 -11.02
N CYS A 311 -1.65 14.36 -9.98
CA CYS A 311 -0.43 13.59 -9.73
C CYS A 311 -0.72 12.09 -9.48
N HIS A 312 -1.90 11.73 -8.98
CA HIS A 312 -2.28 10.32 -8.81
C HIS A 312 -2.47 9.51 -10.12
N GLN A 313 -2.39 10.14 -11.31
CA GLN A 313 -2.74 9.47 -12.58
C GLN A 313 -1.72 8.44 -13.05
N ASP A 314 -0.45 8.57 -12.67
CA ASP A 314 0.62 7.61 -12.97
C ASP A 314 0.91 6.64 -11.82
N ASN A 315 0.13 6.73 -10.73
CA ASN A 315 0.13 5.75 -9.65
C ASN A 315 -0.07 4.34 -10.20
N ILE A 316 0.62 3.38 -9.58
CA ILE A 316 0.45 1.96 -9.88
C ILE A 316 -0.37 1.36 -8.74
N HIS A 317 -1.51 0.75 -9.05
CA HIS A 317 -2.44 0.27 -8.02
C HIS A 317 -3.28 -0.93 -8.45
N ASN A 318 -3.89 -1.63 -7.48
CA ASN A 318 -4.65 -2.87 -7.68
C ASN A 318 -6.09 -2.69 -8.25
N HIS A 319 -6.51 -1.47 -8.58
CA HIS A 319 -7.88 -1.20 -9.09
C HIS A 319 -7.98 -1.15 -10.62
N ARG A 320 -6.86 -1.24 -11.35
CA ARG A 320 -6.85 -1.38 -12.81
C ARG A 320 -6.69 -2.84 -13.21
N ALA A 321 -7.37 -3.26 -14.26
CA ALA A 321 -7.27 -4.63 -14.76
C ALA A 321 -5.83 -5.03 -15.14
N GLU A 322 -4.98 -4.08 -15.55
CA GLU A 322 -3.59 -4.31 -15.96
C GLU A 322 -2.61 -4.66 -14.83
N THR A 323 -3.03 -4.56 -13.57
CA THR A 323 -2.22 -4.93 -12.39
C THR A 323 -2.72 -6.21 -11.72
N MET A 324 -3.82 -6.79 -12.20
CA MET A 324 -4.32 -8.08 -11.75
C MET A 324 -3.66 -9.22 -12.56
N PRO A 325 -3.27 -10.33 -11.92
CA PRO A 325 -2.56 -11.44 -12.56
C PRO A 325 -3.38 -12.21 -13.60
#